data_AF-A0A6J6GNX4-F1
#
_entry.id   AF-A0A6J6GNX4-F1
#
_cell.length_a   1.000
_cell.length_b   1.000
_cell.length_c   1.000
_cell.angle_alpha   90.00
_cell.angle_beta   90.00
_cell.angle_gamma   90.00
#
_symmetry.space_group_name_H-M   'P 1'
#
loop_
_entity.id
_entity.type
_entity.pdbx_description
1 polymer ?
#
loop_
_entity_poly.entity_id
_entity_poly.type
_entity_poly.pdbx_seq_one_letter_code
_entity_poly.pdbx_strand_id
1 'polypeptide(L)'
;MPKGGFGSKIRVGSVADISAKITASKGFLYSAEGRMWMTNYPVSAVEKAKQVYPAAVLPSMEAGIVALYQKCPHLGCRVPSCATSQWFECPCHGSQYNMAGEKKGGPAPRGMDRFATSVTGGVLTVDTGQIFQGPAIGTNTTGQEAEGPHCVGGGKH
;
A
#
# COMPACT_ATOMS: atom_id res chain seq x y z
N MET A 1 3.03 15.88 22.69
CA MET A 1 1.94 15.36 21.82
C MET A 1 1.94 13.85 21.95
N PRO A 2 0.89 13.18 22.47
CA PRO A 2 0.88 11.73 22.48
C PRO A 2 0.82 11.26 21.02
N LYS A 3 1.92 10.67 20.55
CA LYS A 3 1.97 10.00 19.25
C LYS A 3 1.07 8.77 19.39
N GLY A 4 -0.09 8.81 18.76
CA GLY A 4 -0.99 7.67 18.71
C GLY A 4 -0.26 6.50 18.07
N GLY A 5 -0.02 5.44 18.84
CA GLY A 5 0.57 4.21 18.31
C GLY A 5 -0.36 3.50 17.33
N PHE A 6 0.12 2.41 16.75
CA PHE A 6 -0.71 1.51 15.96
C PHE A 6 -2.03 1.16 16.67
N GLY A 7 -3.15 1.24 15.95
CA GLY A 7 -4.51 1.17 16.51
C GLY A 7 -5.16 2.53 16.76
N SER A 8 -4.57 3.62 16.26
CA SER A 8 -5.10 4.98 16.38
C SER A 8 -4.79 5.82 15.13
N LYS A 9 -5.22 7.09 15.16
CA LYS A 9 -4.95 8.08 14.10
C LYS A 9 -3.52 8.58 14.17
N ILE A 10 -2.79 8.42 13.07
CA ILE A 10 -1.42 8.86 12.89
C ILE A 10 -1.42 10.02 11.89
N ARG A 11 -0.99 11.19 12.35
CA ARG A 11 -0.76 12.34 11.47
C ARG A 11 0.56 12.16 10.75
N VAL A 12 0.52 11.71 9.50
CA VAL A 12 1.72 11.31 8.73
C VAL A 12 2.55 12.53 8.31
N GLY A 13 1.92 13.56 7.76
CA GLY A 13 2.63 14.73 7.24
C GLY A 13 1.95 15.37 6.04
N SER A 14 2.60 16.35 5.41
CA SER A 14 2.10 16.94 4.18
C SER A 14 2.19 15.92 3.03
N VAL A 15 1.20 15.90 2.15
CA VAL A 15 1.18 15.02 0.97
C VAL A 15 2.39 15.28 0.07
N ALA A 16 2.79 16.53 -0.09
CA ALA A 16 3.96 16.92 -0.88
C ALA A 16 5.26 16.30 -0.33
N ASP A 17 5.50 16.41 0.98
CA ASP A 17 6.69 15.83 1.61
C ASP A 17 6.67 14.31 1.55
N ILE A 18 5.49 13.70 1.72
CA ILE A 18 5.32 12.25 1.63
C ILE A 18 5.67 11.77 0.22
N SER A 19 5.14 12.43 -0.82
CA SER A 19 5.42 12.08 -2.22
C SER A 19 6.91 12.25 -2.55
N ALA A 20 7.55 13.34 -2.09
CA ALA A 20 8.98 13.54 -2.25
C ALA A 20 9.81 12.42 -1.58
N LYS A 21 9.43 12.01 -0.37
CA LYS A 21 10.09 10.90 0.36
C LYS A 21 9.88 9.54 -0.30
N ILE A 22 8.70 9.29 -0.87
CA ILE A 22 8.41 8.08 -1.67
C ILE A 22 9.37 8.02 -2.86
N THR A 23 9.48 9.10 -3.62
CA THR A 23 10.39 9.19 -4.78
C THR A 23 11.84 8.99 -4.36
N ALA A 24 12.28 9.66 -3.28
CA ALA A 24 13.63 9.50 -2.74
C ALA A 24 13.92 8.07 -2.24
N SER A 25 12.88 7.34 -1.82
CA SER A 25 12.95 5.95 -1.35
C SER A 25 12.66 4.93 -2.44
N LYS A 26 12.90 5.30 -3.72
CA LYS A 26 12.70 4.43 -4.90
C LYS A 26 11.28 3.86 -4.98
N GLY A 27 10.28 4.69 -4.67
CA GLY A 27 8.86 4.34 -4.76
C GLY A 27 8.24 3.77 -3.49
N PHE A 28 9.01 3.50 -2.43
CA PHE A 28 8.51 2.84 -1.21
C PHE A 28 8.91 3.59 0.06
N LEU A 29 7.94 4.26 0.68
CA LEU A 29 8.13 4.87 1.99
C LEU A 29 7.55 3.98 3.10
N TYR A 30 8.35 3.62 4.08
CA TYR A 30 7.89 2.84 5.24
C TYR A 30 7.60 3.74 6.45
N SER A 31 6.46 3.52 7.11
CA SER A 31 6.15 4.08 8.42
C SER A 31 6.10 2.98 9.48
N ALA A 32 7.10 2.95 10.35
CA ALA A 32 7.16 2.00 11.47
C ALA A 32 6.04 2.24 12.50
N GLU A 33 5.64 3.50 12.71
CA GLU A 33 4.57 3.90 13.62
C GLU A 33 3.23 3.28 13.20
N GLY A 34 2.92 3.33 11.89
CA GLY A 34 1.70 2.77 11.33
C GLY A 34 1.81 1.32 10.83
N ARG A 35 3.01 0.73 10.89
CA ARG A 35 3.31 -0.59 10.29
C ARG A 35 2.85 -0.67 8.83
N MET A 36 3.12 0.39 8.07
CA MET A 36 2.53 0.60 6.75
C MET A 36 3.55 1.03 5.72
N TRP A 37 3.27 0.65 4.48
CA TRP A 37 3.93 1.17 3.30
C TRP A 37 3.10 2.30 2.69
N MET A 38 3.79 3.28 2.13
CA MET A 38 3.21 4.31 1.29
C MET A 38 3.92 4.36 -0.05
N THR A 39 3.14 4.43 -1.13
CA THR A 39 3.63 4.56 -2.51
C THR A 39 2.79 5.62 -3.21
N ASN A 40 3.29 6.10 -4.36
CA ASN A 40 2.54 7.05 -5.18
C ASN A 40 1.40 6.30 -5.89
N TYR A 41 0.22 6.89 -5.91
CA TYR A 41 -0.93 6.43 -6.67
C TYR A 41 -1.16 7.37 -7.87
N PRO A 42 -1.28 6.86 -9.10
CA PRO A 42 -1.45 7.72 -10.27
C PRO A 42 -2.84 8.39 -10.24
N VAL A 43 -2.87 9.72 -10.37
CA VAL A 43 -4.11 10.51 -10.39
C VAL A 43 -5.05 10.06 -11.52
N SER A 44 -4.50 9.62 -12.65
CA SER A 44 -5.26 9.07 -13.77
C SER A 44 -6.02 7.78 -13.45
N ALA A 45 -5.65 7.06 -12.37
CA ALA A 45 -6.32 5.84 -11.94
C ALA A 45 -7.36 6.07 -10.82
N VAL A 46 -7.58 7.31 -10.39
CA VAL A 46 -8.51 7.64 -9.28
C VAL A 46 -9.94 7.23 -9.60
N GLU A 47 -10.41 7.41 -10.84
CA GLU A 47 -11.77 7.02 -11.22
C GLU A 47 -11.97 5.50 -11.17
N LYS A 48 -10.96 4.72 -11.56
CA LYS A 48 -10.97 3.26 -11.36
C LYS A 48 -10.91 2.90 -9.87
N ALA A 49 -10.17 3.68 -9.08
CA ALA A 49 -10.06 3.50 -7.65
C ALA A 49 -11.44 3.60 -6.97
N LYS A 50 -12.22 4.62 -7.33
CA LYS A 50 -13.57 4.88 -6.78
C LYS A 50 -14.55 3.73 -7.00
N GLN A 51 -14.35 2.93 -8.06
CA GLN A 51 -15.20 1.78 -8.38
C GLN A 51 -14.84 0.53 -7.57
N VAL A 52 -13.62 0.46 -7.03
CA VAL A 52 -13.08 -0.75 -6.42
C VAL A 52 -12.88 -0.60 -4.90
N TYR A 53 -12.42 0.57 -4.47
CA TYR A 53 -11.99 0.78 -3.09
C TYR A 53 -13.09 1.43 -2.24
N PRO A 54 -13.18 1.07 -0.94
CA PRO A 54 -14.10 1.72 -0.02
C PRO A 54 -13.83 3.22 0.11
N ALA A 55 -14.88 4.03 0.29
CA ALA A 55 -14.75 5.47 0.41
C ALA A 55 -13.75 5.93 1.48
N ALA A 56 -13.59 5.17 2.57
CA ALA A 56 -12.67 5.48 3.65
C ALA A 56 -11.17 5.49 3.27
N VAL A 57 -10.78 4.81 2.19
CA VAL A 57 -9.36 4.74 1.76
C VAL A 57 -9.04 5.67 0.58
N LEU A 58 -10.07 6.22 -0.07
CA LEU A 58 -9.93 7.08 -1.25
C LEU A 58 -9.25 8.43 -0.98
N PRO A 59 -9.39 9.11 0.18
CA PRO A 59 -8.82 10.44 0.37
C PRO A 59 -7.31 10.52 0.13
N SER A 60 -6.54 9.51 0.55
CA SER A 60 -5.11 9.48 0.23
C SER A 60 -4.87 9.23 -1.26
N MET A 61 -5.65 8.35 -1.90
CA MET A 61 -5.48 8.00 -3.33
C MET A 61 -5.78 9.18 -4.24
N GLU A 62 -6.81 9.96 -3.92
CA GLU A 62 -7.14 11.23 -4.60
C GLU A 62 -6.01 12.25 -4.44
N ALA A 63 -5.30 12.22 -3.30
CA ALA A 63 -4.10 13.00 -3.07
C ALA A 63 -2.81 12.36 -3.65
N GLY A 64 -2.93 11.26 -4.41
CA GLY A 64 -1.82 10.60 -5.08
C GLY A 64 -1.00 9.65 -4.22
N ILE A 65 -1.55 9.17 -3.09
CA ILE A 65 -0.87 8.28 -2.13
C ILE A 65 -1.73 7.07 -1.81
N VAL A 66 -1.13 5.88 -1.74
CA VAL A 66 -1.77 4.72 -1.10
C VAL A 66 -1.10 4.42 0.23
N ALA A 67 -1.89 4.03 1.24
CA ALA A 67 -1.40 3.58 2.54
C ALA A 67 -1.77 2.10 2.76
N LEU A 68 -0.76 1.23 2.73
CA LEU A 68 -0.90 -0.22 2.74
C LEU A 68 -0.42 -0.80 4.06
N TYR A 69 -1.23 -1.64 4.69
CA TYR A 69 -0.79 -2.39 5.86
C TYR A 69 0.27 -3.41 5.43
N GLN A 70 1.43 -3.41 6.10
CA GLN A 70 2.53 -4.32 5.75
C GLN A 70 2.22 -5.81 5.95
N LYS A 71 1.08 -6.14 6.55
CA LYS A 71 0.69 -7.50 6.91
C LYS A 71 0.18 -8.23 5.67
N CYS A 72 0.77 -9.38 5.37
CA CYS A 72 0.35 -10.24 4.27
C CYS A 72 -1.06 -10.80 4.54
N PRO A 73 -2.02 -10.59 3.63
CA PRO A 73 -3.34 -11.22 3.65
C PRO A 73 -3.38 -12.75 3.77
N HIS A 74 -2.28 -13.43 3.44
CA HIS A 74 -2.21 -14.89 3.53
C HIS A 74 -2.23 -15.36 5.00
N LEU A 75 -1.09 -15.27 5.69
CA LEU A 75 -0.92 -15.74 7.07
C LEU A 75 -0.29 -14.69 8.00
N GLY A 76 -0.24 -13.42 7.56
CA GLY A 76 0.15 -12.31 8.42
C GLY A 76 1.65 -11.99 8.51
N CYS A 77 2.50 -12.61 7.70
CA CYS A 77 3.91 -12.21 7.58
C CYS A 77 4.05 -10.73 7.19
N ARG A 78 5.20 -10.11 7.54
CA ARG A 78 5.54 -8.79 7.03
C ARG A 78 5.92 -8.89 5.55
N VAL A 79 5.37 -8.02 4.72
CA VAL A 79 5.67 -7.96 3.28
C VAL A 79 6.70 -6.85 3.02
N PRO A 80 7.92 -7.18 2.57
CA PRO A 80 8.90 -6.19 2.11
C PRO A 80 8.55 -5.67 0.70
N SER A 81 9.15 -4.54 0.32
CA SER A 81 9.20 -4.09 -1.07
C SER A 81 10.38 -4.72 -1.82
N CYS A 82 10.25 -4.81 -3.13
CA CYS A 82 11.27 -5.26 -4.06
C CYS A 82 11.60 -4.11 -5.02
N ALA A 83 12.79 -3.56 -4.91
CA ALA A 83 13.20 -2.41 -5.71
C ALA A 83 13.38 -2.73 -7.21
N THR A 84 13.63 -3.99 -7.57
CA THR A 84 13.83 -4.39 -8.97
C THR A 84 12.53 -4.61 -9.70
N SER A 85 11.57 -5.33 -9.12
CA SER A 85 10.24 -5.53 -9.73
C SER A 85 9.29 -4.35 -9.50
N GLN A 86 9.63 -3.44 -8.59
CA GLN A 86 8.76 -2.39 -8.06
C GLN A 86 7.47 -2.95 -7.45
N TRP A 87 7.52 -4.16 -6.87
CA TRP A 87 6.38 -4.81 -6.23
C TRP A 87 6.64 -5.07 -4.74
N PHE A 88 5.59 -5.42 -4.00
CA PHE A 88 5.69 -6.01 -2.67
C PHE A 88 5.70 -7.53 -2.79
N GLU A 89 6.68 -8.18 -2.17
CA GLU A 89 6.91 -9.62 -2.36
C GLU A 89 7.10 -10.32 -1.02
N CYS A 90 6.11 -11.13 -0.63
CA CYS A 90 6.12 -11.83 0.65
C CYS A 90 7.02 -13.07 0.59
N PRO A 91 8.13 -13.13 1.35
CA PRO A 91 9.09 -14.23 1.27
C PRO A 91 8.59 -15.52 1.90
N CYS A 92 7.51 -15.48 2.71
CA CYS A 92 7.02 -16.65 3.41
C CYS A 92 6.45 -17.72 2.46
N HIS A 93 5.65 -17.29 1.47
CA HIS A 93 4.94 -18.19 0.54
C HIS A 93 4.78 -17.59 -0.87
N GLY A 94 5.55 -16.56 -1.21
CA GLY A 94 5.59 -15.98 -2.56
C GLY A 94 4.35 -15.17 -2.98
N SER A 95 3.57 -14.61 -2.04
CA SER A 95 2.50 -13.68 -2.42
C SER A 95 3.10 -12.37 -2.94
N GLN A 96 2.62 -11.89 -4.08
CA GLN A 96 3.14 -10.72 -4.78
C GLN A 96 2.03 -9.69 -4.98
N TYR A 97 2.35 -8.41 -4.80
CA TYR A 97 1.43 -7.30 -4.96
C TYR A 97 2.11 -6.15 -5.70
N ASN A 98 1.38 -5.46 -6.57
CA ASN A 98 1.89 -4.26 -7.24
C ASN A 98 2.04 -3.07 -6.25
N MET A 99 2.52 -1.92 -6.69
CA MET A 99 2.71 -0.74 -5.82
C MET A 99 1.40 -0.23 -5.19
N ALA A 100 0.25 -0.51 -5.81
CA ALA A 100 -1.06 -0.18 -5.25
C ALA A 100 -1.54 -1.22 -4.21
N GLY A 101 -0.75 -2.27 -3.94
CA GLY A 101 -1.08 -3.36 -3.04
C GLY A 101 -2.08 -4.37 -3.62
N GLU A 102 -2.29 -4.36 -4.93
CA GLU A 102 -3.21 -5.27 -5.63
C GLU A 102 -2.50 -6.59 -5.90
N LYS A 103 -3.20 -7.72 -5.68
CA LYS A 103 -2.57 -9.04 -5.78
C LYS A 103 -2.20 -9.36 -7.23
N LYS A 104 -0.95 -9.80 -7.44
CA LYS A 104 -0.41 -10.26 -8.73
C LYS A 104 -0.04 -11.74 -8.73
N GLY A 105 0.36 -12.30 -7.58
CA GLY A 105 0.85 -13.69 -7.51
C GLY A 105 0.75 -14.32 -6.12
N GLY A 106 0.97 -15.64 -6.06
CA GLY A 106 1.00 -16.44 -4.83
C GLY A 106 -0.35 -16.71 -4.15
N PRO A 107 -0.33 -17.26 -2.92
CA PRO A 107 -1.51 -17.88 -2.27
C PRO A 107 -2.43 -16.92 -1.51
N ALA A 108 -2.07 -15.65 -1.32
CA ALA A 108 -2.94 -14.70 -0.64
C ALA A 108 -4.34 -14.61 -1.29
N PRO A 109 -5.44 -14.56 -0.53
CA PRO A 109 -6.78 -14.61 -1.13
C PRO A 109 -7.23 -13.29 -1.78
N ARG A 110 -6.48 -12.19 -1.62
CA ARG A 110 -6.82 -10.83 -2.02
C ARG A 110 -5.60 -9.91 -1.96
N GLY A 111 -5.74 -8.65 -2.37
CA GLY A 111 -4.71 -7.61 -2.21
C GLY A 111 -4.42 -7.26 -0.74
N MET A 112 -3.36 -6.47 -0.53
CA MET A 112 -2.94 -5.94 0.77
C MET A 112 -4.03 -5.07 1.39
N ASP A 113 -4.13 -5.14 2.72
CA ASP A 113 -5.08 -4.34 3.50
C ASP A 113 -4.68 -2.87 3.52
N ARG A 114 -5.68 -2.00 3.75
CA ARG A 114 -5.52 -0.54 3.80
C ARG A 114 -6.07 -0.02 5.11
N PHE A 115 -5.78 1.24 5.39
CA PHE A 115 -6.31 1.96 6.53
C PHE A 115 -7.27 3.05 6.07
N ALA A 116 -8.21 3.46 6.92
CA ALA A 116 -8.94 4.71 6.67
C ALA A 116 -7.96 5.88 6.60
N THR A 117 -8.25 6.82 5.72
CA THR A 117 -7.42 8.02 5.51
C THR A 117 -8.27 9.27 5.48
N SER A 118 -7.64 10.39 5.80
CA SER A 118 -8.22 11.72 5.59
C SER A 118 -7.12 12.68 5.17
N VAL A 119 -7.44 13.60 4.26
CA VAL A 119 -6.55 14.68 3.85
C VAL A 119 -7.22 16.01 4.18
N THR A 120 -6.56 16.84 5.00
CA THR A 120 -7.09 18.15 5.40
C THR A 120 -5.97 19.17 5.35
N GLY A 121 -6.15 20.26 4.60
CA GLY A 121 -5.10 21.26 4.39
C GLY A 121 -3.82 20.67 3.79
N GLY A 122 -3.94 19.66 2.91
CA GLY A 122 -2.80 18.95 2.32
C GLY A 122 -2.04 18.03 3.27
N VAL A 123 -2.55 17.78 4.49
CA VAL A 123 -1.95 16.89 5.47
C VAL A 123 -2.67 15.55 5.47
N LEU A 124 -1.92 14.46 5.27
CA LEU A 124 -2.42 13.09 5.37
C LEU A 124 -2.46 12.64 6.84
N THR A 125 -3.60 12.11 7.24
CA THR A 125 -3.79 11.33 8.47
C THR A 125 -4.27 9.93 8.11
N VAL A 126 -3.72 8.92 8.77
CA VAL A 126 -4.07 7.51 8.59
C VAL A 126 -4.60 6.95 9.90
N ASP A 127 -5.79 6.34 9.89
CA ASP A 127 -6.38 5.68 11.06
C ASP A 127 -6.06 4.19 11.06
N THR A 128 -5.05 3.81 11.85
CA THR A 128 -4.62 2.41 11.94
C THR A 128 -5.53 1.55 12.83
N GLY A 129 -6.53 2.14 13.48
CA GLY A 129 -7.61 1.43 14.17
C GLY A 129 -8.71 0.94 13.21
N GLN A 130 -8.73 1.42 11.97
CA GLN A 130 -9.72 1.05 10.96
C GLN A 130 -9.06 0.41 9.74
N ILE A 131 -9.04 -0.93 9.72
CA ILE A 131 -8.44 -1.71 8.63
C ILE A 131 -9.53 -2.12 7.63
N PHE A 132 -9.28 -1.87 6.35
CA PHE A 132 -10.12 -2.26 5.23
C PHE A 132 -9.44 -3.37 4.45
N GLN A 133 -10.19 -4.42 4.14
CA GLN A 133 -9.66 -5.54 3.36
C GLN A 133 -9.20 -5.07 1.98
N GLY A 134 -8.09 -5.64 1.52
CA GLY A 134 -7.61 -5.39 0.16
C GLY A 134 -8.56 -5.89 -0.93
N PRO A 135 -8.42 -5.39 -2.16
CA PRO A 135 -9.33 -5.67 -3.26
C PRO A 135 -9.27 -7.13 -3.67
N ALA A 136 -10.31 -7.58 -4.38
CA ALA A 136 -10.41 -8.93 -4.89
C ALA A 136 -9.27 -9.29 -5.86
N ILE A 137 -9.08 -10.59 -6.09
CA ILE A 137 -8.13 -11.10 -7.08
C ILE A 137 -8.54 -10.58 -8.48
N GLY A 138 -7.56 -10.18 -9.28
CA GLY A 138 -7.79 -9.66 -10.64
C GLY A 138 -7.97 -8.14 -10.71
N THR A 139 -8.05 -7.44 -9.58
CA THR A 139 -7.99 -5.98 -9.55
C THR A 139 -6.63 -5.48 -10.04
N ASN A 140 -6.64 -4.53 -10.98
CA ASN A 140 -5.46 -3.82 -11.46
C ASN A 140 -5.85 -2.39 -11.86
N THR A 141 -5.99 -1.47 -10.89
CA THR A 141 -6.46 -0.11 -11.21
C THR A 141 -5.41 0.73 -11.90
N THR A 142 -4.13 0.48 -11.62
CA THR A 142 -3.00 1.25 -12.16
C THR A 142 -2.49 0.72 -13.49
N GLY A 143 -2.76 -0.56 -13.81
CA GLY A 143 -2.15 -1.24 -14.95
C GLY A 143 -0.68 -1.60 -14.73
N GLN A 144 -0.15 -1.42 -13.52
CA GLN A 144 1.27 -1.67 -13.25
C GLN A 144 1.57 -3.18 -13.29
N GLU A 145 2.51 -3.55 -14.17
CA GLU A 145 3.13 -4.87 -14.18
C GLU A 145 4.53 -4.82 -13.54
N ALA A 146 5.22 -5.96 -13.43
CA ALA A 146 6.55 -6.00 -12.84
C ALA A 146 7.55 -5.28 -13.76
N GLU A 147 8.33 -4.36 -13.19
CA GLU A 147 9.28 -3.53 -13.96
C GLU A 147 10.64 -4.22 -14.14
N GLY A 148 10.88 -5.30 -13.41
CA GLY A 148 12.13 -6.04 -13.42
C GLY A 148 12.02 -7.36 -12.64
N PRO A 149 13.15 -8.03 -12.41
CA PRO A 149 13.17 -9.34 -11.75
C PRO A 149 12.59 -9.29 -10.34
N HIS A 150 11.91 -10.38 -9.94
CA HIS A 150 11.43 -10.56 -8.57
C HIS A 150 12.60 -10.76 -7.59
N CYS A 151 12.46 -10.20 -6.39
CA CYS A 151 13.42 -10.33 -5.30
C CYS A 151 13.24 -11.65 -4.53
N VAL A 152 12.01 -12.15 -4.44
CA VAL A 152 11.75 -13.50 -3.97
C VAL A 152 11.78 -14.43 -5.18
N GLY A 153 12.78 -15.30 -5.23
CA GLY A 153 12.82 -16.37 -6.23
C GLY A 153 11.52 -17.15 -6.15
N GLY A 154 10.83 -17.32 -7.28
CA GLY A 154 9.61 -18.10 -7.36
C GLY A 154 9.88 -19.51 -6.86
N GLY A 155 9.62 -19.75 -5.57
CA GLY A 155 9.66 -21.07 -4.98
C GLY A 155 8.65 -21.89 -5.74
N LYS A 156 9.14 -22.81 -6.57
CA LYS A 156 8.31 -23.89 -7.10
C LYS A 156 7.70 -24.58 -5.88
N HIS A 157 6.39 -24.45 -5.74
CA HIS A 157 5.58 -25.46 -5.09
C HIS A 157 4.97 -26.29 -6.21
#